data_AF-A0A1C5G6J5-F1
#
_entry.id   AF-A0A1C5G6J5-F1
#
_cell.length_a   1.000
_cell.length_b   1.000
_cell.length_c   1.000
_cell.angle_alpha   90.00
_cell.angle_beta   90.00
_cell.angle_gamma   90.00
#
_symmetry.space_group_name_H-M   'P 1'
#
loop_
_entity.id
_entity.type
_entity.pdbx_description
1 polymer ?
#
loop_
_entity_poly.entity_id
_entity_poly.type
_entity_poly.pdbx_seq_one_letter_code
_entity_poly.pdbx_strand_id
1 'polypeptide(L)'
;MEWRTRWRITIRWDRAENSPAGVTVIERVVDSPAELRHLVGRARADPHVVAFPFRQVRELVGDEPDRCGAGHLHAGGSATRPARGWWPCGCGGHLVIRCRCGDVRVAPAIDSDCDACPR
;
A
#
# COMPACT_ATOMS: atom_id res chain seq x y z
N MET A 1 5.65 1.48 11.22
CA MET A 1 5.14 0.93 9.96
C MET A 1 5.25 -0.56 9.94
N GLU A 2 4.37 -1.21 9.19
CA GLU A 2 4.45 -2.63 8.88
C GLU A 2 3.90 -2.88 7.48
N TRP A 3 4.35 -3.95 6.83
CA TRP A 3 3.71 -4.40 5.60
C TRP A 3 2.43 -5.13 5.97
N ARG A 4 1.32 -4.61 5.49
CA ARG A 4 0.04 -5.31 5.55
C ARG A 4 -0.30 -5.85 4.18
N THR A 5 -0.66 -7.12 4.18
CA THR A 5 -1.30 -7.75 3.05
C THR A 5 -2.75 -7.32 3.01
N ARG A 6 -3.12 -6.55 1.99
CA ARG A 6 -4.45 -6.02 1.76
C ARG A 6 -5.00 -6.53 0.44
N TRP A 7 -6.30 -6.37 0.24
CA TRP A 7 -6.95 -6.70 -1.02
C TRP A 7 -7.52 -5.44 -1.65
N ARG A 8 -7.09 -5.16 -2.88
CA ARG A 8 -7.66 -4.08 -3.68
C ARG A 8 -8.69 -4.69 -4.61
N ILE A 9 -9.92 -4.21 -4.50
CA ILE A 9 -11.04 -4.59 -5.37
C ILE A 9 -11.55 -3.36 -6.09
N THR A 10 -11.74 -3.49 -7.39
CA THR A 10 -12.41 -2.48 -8.22
C THR A 10 -13.76 -3.05 -8.60
N ILE A 11 -14.86 -2.37 -8.29
CA ILE A 11 -16.21 -2.76 -8.68
C ILE A 11 -16.68 -1.79 -9.75
N ARG A 12 -17.22 -2.33 -10.85
CA ARG A 12 -17.70 -1.58 -12.00
C ARG A 12 -19.18 -1.84 -12.23
N TRP A 13 -19.95 -0.77 -12.36
CA TRP A 13 -21.36 -0.79 -12.73
C TRP A 13 -21.53 -0.41 -14.20
N ASP A 14 -22.61 -0.89 -14.79
CA ASP A 14 -23.05 -0.52 -16.14
C ASP A 14 -23.33 0.99 -16.28
N ARG A 15 -23.89 1.60 -15.23
CA ARG A 15 -24.27 3.02 -15.15
C ARG A 15 -23.96 3.59 -13.77
N ALA A 16 -23.69 4.90 -13.76
CA ALA A 16 -23.36 5.63 -12.54
C ALA A 16 -24.52 5.63 -11.53
N GLU A 17 -25.76 5.73 -12.02
CA GLU A 17 -27.01 5.76 -11.24
C GLU A 17 -27.24 4.48 -10.42
N ASN A 18 -26.75 3.35 -10.93
CA ASN A 18 -26.88 2.04 -10.28
C ASN A 18 -25.82 1.81 -9.19
N SER A 19 -24.79 2.66 -9.16
CA SER A 19 -23.75 2.58 -8.14
C SER A 19 -24.16 3.34 -6.86
N PRO A 20 -23.69 2.91 -5.69
CA PRO A 20 -23.97 3.61 -4.44
C PRO A 20 -23.28 4.98 -4.31
N ALA A 21 -22.30 5.28 -5.16
CA ALA A 21 -21.53 6.53 -5.12
C ALA A 21 -21.79 7.44 -6.32
N GLY A 22 -22.77 7.13 -7.17
CA GLY A 22 -23.06 7.92 -8.38
C GLY A 22 -21.93 7.89 -9.42
N VAL A 23 -21.07 6.86 -9.42
CA VAL A 23 -19.94 6.68 -10.34
C VAL A 23 -19.88 5.23 -10.84
N THR A 24 -19.47 5.02 -12.09
CA THR A 24 -19.41 3.66 -12.67
C THR A 24 -18.30 2.79 -12.10
N VAL A 25 -17.31 3.36 -11.40
CA VAL A 25 -16.17 2.63 -10.86
C VAL A 25 -15.90 3.05 -9.42
N ILE A 26 -15.88 2.08 -8.52
CA ILE A 26 -15.47 2.28 -7.13
C ILE A 26 -14.29 1.35 -6.85
N GLU A 27 -13.25 1.92 -6.25
CA GLU A 27 -12.13 1.14 -5.73
C GLU A 27 -12.18 1.08 -4.21
N ARG A 28 -11.94 -0.10 -3.66
CA ARG A 28 -11.82 -0.30 -2.22
C ARG A 28 -10.58 -1.11 -1.89
N VAL A 29 -9.96 -0.77 -0.78
CA VAL A 29 -8.90 -1.55 -0.15
C VAL A 29 -9.47 -2.11 1.15
N VAL A 30 -9.31 -3.42 1.34
CA VAL A 30 -9.80 -4.13 2.53
C VAL A 30 -8.66 -4.89 3.21
N ASP A 31 -8.70 -4.91 4.53
CA ASP A 31 -7.65 -5.50 5.37
C ASP A 31 -7.86 -6.99 5.62
N SER A 32 -9.05 -7.54 5.35
CA SER A 32 -9.36 -8.94 5.64
C SER A 32 -9.95 -9.71 4.45
N PRO A 33 -9.64 -11.01 4.32
CA PRO A 33 -10.31 -11.88 3.34
C PRO A 33 -11.82 -11.99 3.56
N ALA A 34 -12.29 -11.88 4.81
CA ALA A 34 -13.72 -11.93 5.13
C ALA A 34 -14.47 -10.74 4.55
N GLU A 35 -13.91 -9.53 4.68
CA GLU A 35 -14.47 -8.32 4.09
C GLU A 35 -14.42 -8.38 2.55
N LEU A 36 -13.32 -8.88 1.97
CA LEU A 36 -13.26 -9.10 0.52
C LEU A 36 -14.38 -10.04 0.05
N ARG A 37 -14.57 -11.18 0.72
CA ARG A 37 -15.64 -12.14 0.36
C ARG A 37 -17.01 -11.49 0.47
N HIS A 38 -17.24 -10.67 1.49
CA HIS A 38 -18.50 -9.93 1.63
C HIS A 38 -18.72 -8.97 0.45
N LEU A 39 -17.70 -8.20 0.05
CA LEU A 39 -17.79 -7.30 -1.11
C LEU A 39 -18.03 -8.05 -2.42
N VAL A 40 -17.32 -9.17 -2.64
CA VAL A 40 -17.53 -10.02 -3.82
C VAL A 40 -18.93 -10.62 -3.82
N GLY A 41 -19.44 -11.04 -2.66
CA GLY A 41 -20.80 -11.55 -2.53
C GLY A 41 -21.86 -10.51 -2.93
N ARG A 42 -21.73 -9.27 -2.43
CA ARG A 42 -22.62 -8.16 -2.83
C ARG A 42 -22.49 -7.84 -4.32
N ALA A 43 -21.26 -7.75 -4.83
CA ALA A 43 -21.00 -7.45 -6.24
C ALA A 43 -21.58 -8.51 -7.19
N ARG A 44 -21.59 -9.78 -6.78
CA ARG A 44 -22.21 -10.88 -7.55
C ARG A 44 -23.74 -10.87 -7.50
N ALA A 45 -24.32 -10.39 -6.41
CA ALA A 45 -25.76 -10.33 -6.23
C ALA A 45 -26.41 -9.11 -6.93
N ASP A 46 -25.60 -8.10 -7.27
CA ASP A 46 -26.05 -6.90 -7.96
C ASP A 46 -26.07 -7.12 -9.48
N PRO A 47 -27.25 -7.08 -10.14
CA PRO A 47 -27.36 -7.31 -11.58
C PRO A 47 -26.74 -6.19 -12.43
N HIS A 48 -26.46 -5.02 -11.86
CA HIS A 48 -25.87 -3.89 -12.56
C HIS A 48 -24.34 -3.87 -12.50
N VAL A 49 -23.74 -4.74 -11.70
CA VAL A 49 -22.28 -4.89 -11.65
C VAL A 49 -21.82 -5.71 -12.85
N VAL A 50 -20.94 -5.10 -13.66
CA VAL A 50 -20.40 -5.71 -14.89
C VAL A 50 -19.02 -6.32 -14.71
N ALA A 51 -18.24 -5.87 -13.72
CA ALA A 51 -16.92 -6.42 -13.43
C ALA A 51 -16.49 -6.10 -11.99
N PHE A 52 -15.75 -7.00 -11.36
CA PHE A 52 -15.21 -6.81 -10.01
C PHE A 52 -13.81 -7.42 -9.81
N PRO A 53 -12.78 -7.05 -10.60
CA PRO A 53 -11.45 -7.60 -10.40
C PRO A 53 -10.90 -7.25 -9.02
N PHE A 54 -10.22 -8.21 -8.41
CA PHE A 54 -9.51 -8.02 -7.15
C PHE A 54 -8.11 -8.60 -7.23
N ARG A 55 -7.19 -8.01 -6.48
CA ARG A 55 -5.82 -8.51 -6.33
C ARG A 55 -5.33 -8.31 -4.91
N GLN A 56 -4.46 -9.20 -4.49
CA GLN A 56 -3.70 -9.01 -3.27
C GLN A 56 -2.63 -7.93 -3.52
N VAL A 57 -2.49 -7.01 -2.57
CA VAL A 57 -1.44 -5.99 -2.59
C VAL A 57 -0.75 -6.01 -1.23
N ARG A 58 0.58 -5.87 -1.22
CA ARG A 58 1.30 -5.52 0.00
C ARG A 58 1.39 -4.00 0.03
N GLU A 59 0.97 -3.41 1.13
CA GLU A 59 1.04 -1.97 1.36
C GLU A 59 1.74 -1.70 2.68
N LEU A 60 2.57 -0.66 2.72
CA LEU A 60 3.20 -0.20 3.95
C LEU A 60 2.18 0.67 4.71
N VAL A 61 1.87 0.29 5.94
CA VAL A 61 0.88 0.99 6.77
C VAL A 61 1.55 1.52 8.04
N GLY A 62 1.15 2.71 8.48
CA GLY A 62 1.67 3.41 9.65
C GLY A 62 2.64 4.54 9.29
N ASP A 63 2.99 5.34 10.29
CA ASP A 63 3.75 6.57 10.07
C ASP A 63 5.20 6.31 9.67
N GLU A 64 5.65 7.00 8.63
CA GLU A 64 7.06 7.03 8.24
C GLU A 64 7.94 7.52 9.40
N PRO A 65 9.13 6.93 9.61
CA PRO A 65 10.00 7.37 10.68
C PRO A 65 10.63 8.69 10.26
N ASP A 66 10.50 9.69 11.12
CA ASP A 66 11.08 11.02 10.89
C ASP A 66 12.59 11.04 11.15
N ARG A 67 13.12 10.07 11.91
CA ARG A 67 14.51 10.00 12.38
C ARG A 67 15.19 8.68 12.09
N CYS A 68 16.51 8.74 11.93
CA CYS A 68 17.41 7.60 11.83
C CYS A 68 17.75 7.03 13.22
N GLY A 69 18.39 5.85 13.30
CA GLY A 69 18.82 5.22 14.55
C GLY A 69 19.75 6.08 15.41
N ALA A 70 20.53 6.95 14.77
CA ALA A 70 21.41 7.93 15.41
C ALA A 70 20.72 9.28 15.75
N GLY A 71 19.39 9.37 15.61
CA GLY A 71 18.60 10.56 15.97
C GLY A 71 18.60 11.69 14.94
N HIS A 72 19.33 11.58 13.84
CA HIS A 72 19.26 12.54 12.74
C HIS A 72 17.90 12.46 12.06
N LEU A 73 17.31 13.61 11.76
CA LEU A 73 16.13 13.65 10.91
C LEU A 73 16.48 13.08 9.53
N HIS A 74 15.62 12.24 8.98
CA HIS A 74 15.65 11.90 7.56
C HIS A 74 15.27 13.18 6.78
N ALA A 75 16.26 14.05 6.57
CA ALA A 75 16.06 15.43 6.13
C ALA A 75 15.25 15.51 4.83
N GLY A 76 14.28 16.43 4.78
CA GLY A 76 13.78 16.96 3.50
C GLY A 76 12.30 17.27 3.43
N GLY A 77 11.72 17.89 4.45
CA GLY A 77 10.49 18.62 4.24
C GLY A 77 10.58 20.08 4.66
N SER A 78 10.71 20.97 3.69
CA SER A 78 10.14 22.31 3.82
C SER A 78 8.64 22.17 4.14
N ALA A 79 8.01 23.17 4.73
CA ALA A 79 6.54 23.26 4.83
C ALA A 79 5.81 22.99 3.50
N THR A 80 6.53 23.01 2.36
CA THR A 80 6.04 22.78 1.01
C THR A 80 6.49 21.46 0.35
N ARG A 81 7.31 20.61 1.00
CA ARG A 81 7.80 19.36 0.39
C ARG A 81 7.68 18.19 1.37
N PRO A 82 6.91 17.14 1.09
CA PRO A 82 6.96 15.94 1.93
C PRO A 82 8.30 15.23 1.75
N ALA A 83 8.86 14.72 2.85
CA ALA A 83 10.09 13.94 2.89
C ALA A 83 9.89 12.55 2.25
N ARG A 84 9.74 12.49 0.92
CA ARG A 84 9.68 11.22 0.19
C ARG A 84 11.10 10.69 -0.02
N GLY A 85 11.62 9.99 0.99
CA GLY A 85 12.97 9.42 1.01
C GLY A 85 13.00 7.89 1.05
N TRP A 86 11.85 7.23 1.02
CA TRP A 86 11.76 5.79 0.88
C TRP A 86 11.78 5.38 -0.58
N TRP A 87 12.65 4.43 -0.93
CA TRP A 87 12.69 3.82 -2.26
C TRP A 87 12.39 2.32 -2.17
N PRO A 88 11.66 1.78 -3.16
CA PRO A 88 11.44 0.35 -3.25
C PRO A 88 12.78 -0.37 -3.46
N CYS A 89 13.03 -1.40 -2.66
CA CYS A 89 14.11 -2.32 -2.97
C CYS A 89 13.78 -3.14 -4.20
N GLY A 90 14.80 -3.53 -4.97
CA GLY A 90 14.65 -4.37 -6.16
C GLY A 90 13.98 -5.73 -5.90
N CYS A 91 13.97 -6.22 -4.66
CA CYS A 91 13.25 -7.44 -4.30
C CYS A 91 11.71 -7.27 -4.26
N GLY A 92 11.20 -6.03 -4.34
CA GLY A 92 9.77 -5.74 -4.32
C GLY A 92 9.07 -5.99 -2.97
N GLY A 93 9.82 -6.39 -1.93
CA GLY A 93 9.27 -6.80 -0.64
C GLY A 93 9.45 -5.80 0.50
N HIS A 94 10.28 -4.77 0.31
CA HIS A 94 10.58 -3.79 1.35
C HIS A 94 10.99 -2.43 0.78
N LEU A 95 10.84 -1.39 1.59
CA LEU A 95 11.34 -0.05 1.30
C LEU A 95 12.65 0.18 2.06
N VAL A 96 13.51 1.03 1.50
CA VAL A 96 14.77 1.45 2.13
C VAL A 96 14.81 2.98 2.21
N ILE A 97 15.29 3.53 3.32
CA ILE A 97 15.64 4.94 3.48
C ILE A 97 17.04 5.06 4.04
N ARG A 98 17.84 5.96 3.46
CA ARG A 98 19.23 6.20 3.89
C ARG A 98 19.38 7.60 4.46
N CYS A 99 19.91 7.67 5.68
CA CYS A 99 20.33 8.91 6.29
C CYS A 99 21.70 9.34 5.74
N ARG A 100 21.98 10.65 5.77
CA ARG A 100 23.29 11.20 5.42
C ARG A 100 24.42 10.69 6.31
N CYS A 101 24.12 10.28 7.55
CA CYS A 101 25.10 9.68 8.46
C CYS A 101 25.47 8.23 8.11
N GLY A 102 24.90 7.66 7.05
CA GLY A 102 25.13 6.28 6.64
C GLY A 102 24.15 5.27 7.24
N ASP A 103 23.30 5.68 8.20
CA ASP A 103 22.26 4.81 8.75
C ASP A 103 21.22 4.44 7.67
N VAL A 104 20.88 3.16 7.59
CA VAL A 104 19.92 2.62 6.63
C VAL A 104 18.79 1.97 7.41
N ARG A 105 17.56 2.39 7.13
CA ARG A 105 16.36 1.73 7.65
C ARG A 105 15.66 0.99 6.54
N VAL A 106 15.17 -0.19 6.89
CA VAL A 106 14.40 -1.07 6.02
C VAL A 106 13.02 -1.29 6.65
N ALA A 107 11.97 -1.24 5.83
CA ALA A 107 10.61 -1.55 6.25
C ALA A 107 10.04 -2.65 5.35
N PRO A 108 9.66 -3.83 5.88
CA PRO A 108 9.62 -4.16 7.29
C PRO A 108 11.05 -4.39 7.81
N ALA A 109 11.25 -4.43 9.13
CA ALA A 109 12.48 -4.98 9.65
C ALA A 109 12.58 -6.44 9.17
N ILE A 110 13.63 -6.77 8.43
CA ILE A 110 13.78 -8.09 7.82
C ILE A 110 14.51 -8.97 8.82
N ASP A 111 13.90 -10.08 9.19
CA ASP A 111 14.62 -11.25 9.69
C ASP A 111 15.26 -11.95 8.49
N SER A 112 16.53 -11.64 8.24
CA SER A 112 17.47 -12.44 7.44
C SER A 112 17.20 -12.71 5.94
N ASP A 113 16.03 -12.43 5.35
CA ASP A 113 15.71 -12.88 3.98
C ASP A 113 15.95 -11.83 2.86
N CYS A 114 16.88 -10.90 3.08
CA CYS A 114 17.37 -10.01 2.01
C CYS A 114 18.88 -10.10 1.89
N ASP A 115 19.34 -11.26 1.43
CA ASP A 115 20.64 -11.36 0.81
C ASP A 115 20.66 -10.53 -0.48
N ALA A 116 21.76 -9.81 -0.63
CA ALA A 116 21.98 -8.77 -1.63
C ALA A 116 21.57 -9.20 -3.05
N CYS A 117 20.78 -8.37 -3.74
CA CYS A 117 20.88 -8.33 -5.20
C CYS A 117 22.36 -8.08 -5.54
N PRO A 118 23.02 -8.93 -6.34
CA PRO A 118 24.36 -8.65 -6.80
C PRO A 118 24.34 -7.39 -7.67
N ARG A 119 25.47 -6.69 -7.64
CA ARG A 119 25.76 -5.41 -8.30
C ARG A 119 25.36 -5.35 -9.78
#